data_AF-A0A2D8KCY8-F1
#
_entry.id   AF-A0A2D8KCY8-F1
#
_cell.length_a   1.000
_cell.length_b   1.000
_cell.length_c   1.000
_cell.angle_alpha   90.00
_cell.angle_beta   90.00
_cell.angle_gamma   90.00
#
_symmetry.space_group_name_H-M   'P 1'
#
loop_
_entity.id
_entity.type
_entity.pdbx_description
1 polymer ?
#
loop_
_entity_poly.entity_id
_entity_poly.type
_entity_poly.pdbx_seq_one_letter_code
_entity_poly.pdbx_strand_id
1 'polypeptide(L)' 'MKLFNSIGPNPRVVRMFVAELGIEIPTVEVDLMGGENRQAEHLKRNP' A
#
# COMPACT_ATOMS: atom_id res chain seq x y z
N MET A 1 -11.89 2.04 4.40
CA MET A 1 -10.47 1.68 4.62
C MET A 1 -9.74 1.79 3.28
N LYS A 2 -8.49 2.25 3.23
CA LYS A 2 -7.72 2.38 1.97
C LYS A 2 -6.43 1.55 2.06
N LEU A 3 -6.07 0.85 0.98
CA LEU A 3 -4.79 0.14 0.85
C LEU A 3 -3.77 1.07 0.20
N PHE A 4 -2.71 1.42 0.93
CA PHE A 4 -1.54 2.08 0.34
C PHE A 4 -0.64 1.00 -0.26
N ASN A 5 -0.72 0.83 -1.57
CA ASN A 5 -0.05 -0.23 -2.31
C ASN A 5 1.28 0.27 -2.88
N SER A 6 2.22 -0.64 -3.08
CA SER A 6 3.51 -0.34 -3.69
C SER A 6 4.11 -1.59 -4.34
N ILE A 7 5.27 -1.42 -4.97
CA ILE A 7 6.09 -2.57 -5.38
C ILE A 7 6.67 -3.27 -4.14
N GLY A 8 6.78 -4.60 -4.21
CA GLY A 8 7.41 -5.42 -3.17
C GLY A 8 6.57 -6.61 -2.70
N PRO A 9 7.17 -7.49 -1.88
CA PRO A 9 6.51 -8.70 -1.42
C PRO A 9 5.35 -8.41 -0.45
N ASN A 10 5.49 -7.43 0.46
CA ASN A 10 4.48 -7.17 1.48
C ASN A 10 3.15 -6.67 0.89
N PRO A 11 3.11 -5.66 0.00
CA PRO A 11 1.86 -5.24 -0.64
C PRO A 11 1.23 -6.34 -1.51
N ARG A 12 2.05 -7.24 -2.09
CA ARG A 12 1.54 -8.41 -2.84
C ARG A 12 0.78 -9.37 -1.93
N VAL A 13 1.29 -9.66 -0.73
CA VAL A 13 0.61 -10.53 0.23
C VAL A 13 -0.75 -9.95 0.62
N VAL A 14 -0.83 -8.64 0.91
CA VAL A 14 -2.09 -7.99 1.24
C VAL A 14 -3.10 -8.10 0.09
N ARG A 15 -2.68 -7.82 -1.16
CA ARG A 15 -3.54 -7.96 -2.34
C ARG A 15 -4.04 -9.39 -2.55
N MET A 16 -3.21 -10.39 -2.28
CA MET A 16 -3.62 -11.80 -2.35
C MET A 16 -4.74 -12.10 -1.35
N PHE A 17 -4.64 -11.65 -0.10
CA PHE A 17 -5.70 -11.84 0.89
C PHE A 17 -6.98 -11.07 0.56
N VAL A 18 -6.85 -9.84 0.03
CA VAL A 18 -8.00 -9.06 -0.44
C VAL A 18 -8.75 -9.81 -1.55
N ALA A 19 -8.02 -10.41 -2.50
CA ALA A 19 -8.59 -11.23 -3.55
C ALA A 19 -9.23 -12.53 -3.01
N GLU A 20 -8.54 -13.24 -2.10
CA GLU A 20 -9.04 -14.48 -1.49
C GLU A 20 -10.33 -14.26 -0.69
N LEU A 21 -10.43 -13.12 -0.01
CA LEU A 21 -11.63 -12.73 0.73
C LEU A 21 -12.76 -12.21 -0.18
N GLY A 22 -12.50 -12.02 -1.48
CA GLY A 22 -13.49 -11.51 -2.44
C GLY A 22 -13.96 -10.09 -2.14
N ILE A 23 -13.12 -9.27 -1.50
CA ILE A 23 -13.48 -7.90 -1.11
C ILE A 23 -12.79 -6.86 -1.99
N GLU A 24 -13.45 -5.73 -2.21
CA GLU A 24 -12.86 -4.56 -2.86
C GLU A 24 -12.41 -3.53 -1.83
N ILE A 25 -11.18 -3.04 -1.98
CA ILE A 25 -10.63 -1.99 -1.12
C ILE A 25 -10.07 -0.86 -2.00
N PRO A 26 -10.48 0.40 -1.76
CA PRO A 26 -9.89 1.55 -2.43
C PRO A 26 -8.37 1.55 -2.26
N THR A 27 -7.65 1.62 -3.37
CA THR A 27 -6.18 1.55 -3.40
C THR A 27 -5.57 2.91 -3.72
N VAL A 28 -4.47 3.23 -3.06
CA VAL A 28 -3.62 4.39 -3.32
C VAL A 28 -2.22 3.87 -3.61
N GLU A 29 -1.72 4.11 -4.82
CA GLU A 29 -0.34 3.73 -5.17
C GLU A 29 0.66 4.68 -4.51
N VAL A 30 1.74 4.11 -3.99
CA VAL A 30 2.86 4.84 -3.39
C VAL A 30 4.09 4.64 -4.26
N ASP A 31 4.65 5.74 -4.75
CA ASP A 31 5.86 5.72 -5.57
C ASP A 31 7.12 5.53 -4.70
N LEU A 32 7.60 4.29 -4.63
CA LEU A 32 8.86 3.97 -3.92
C LEU A 32 10.10 4.44 -4.69
N MET A 33 10.02 4.54 -6.01
CA MET A 33 11.17 4.98 -6.82
C MET A 33 11.36 6.49 -6.69
N GLY A 34 10.25 7.24 -6.62
CA GLY A 34 10.23 8.67 -6.26
C GLY A 34 10.40 8.95 -4.77
N GLY A 35 10.40 7.92 -3.92
CA GLY A 35 10.65 8.05 -2.49
C GLY A 35 9.50 8.63 -1.67
N GLU A 36 8.25 8.52 -2.13
CA GLU A 36 7.06 8.98 -1.39
C GLU A 36 6.96 8.38 0.01
N ASN A 37 7.42 7.13 0.17
CA ASN A 37 7.41 6.44 1.46
C ASN A 37 8.31 7.06 2.53
N ARG A 38 9.19 7.99 2.14
CA ARG A 38 10.09 8.71 3.05
C ARG A 38 9.63 10.14 3.33
N GLN A 39 8.54 10.57 2.71
CA GLN A 39 8.02 11.92 2.88
C GLN A 39 7.19 12.03 4.16
N ALA A 40 7.12 13.24 4.70
CA ALA A 40 6.45 13.51 5.98
C ALA A 40 5.00 12.99 6.04
N GLU A 41 4.25 13.09 4.93
CA GLU A 41 2.87 12.59 4.87
C GLU A 41 2.77 11.07 4.99
N HIS A 42 3.71 10.31 4.40
CA HIS A 42 3.74 8.85 4.57
C HIS A 42 4.16 8.48 5.99
N LEU A 43 5.19 9.14 6.53
CA LEU A 43 5.75 8.87 7.86
C LEU A 43 4.75 9.16 8.99
N LYS A 44 3.85 10.14 8.82
CA LYS A 44 2.74 10.38 9.76
C LYS A 44 1.82 9.17 9.93
N ARG A 45 1.64 8.37 8.87
CA ARG A 45 0.81 7.15 8.90
C ARG A 45 1.63 5.91 9.26
N ASN A 46 2.87 5.82 8.78
CA ASN A 46 3.75 4.66 8.90
C ASN A 46 5.20 5.13 9.11
N PRO A 47 5.64 5.28 10.38
CA PRO A 47 6.94 5.86 10.73
C PRO A 47 8.14 4.96 10.41
#